data_AF-A0AB34LID7-F1
#
_entry.id   AF-A0AB34LID7-F1
#
_cell.length_a   1.000
_cell.length_b   1.000
_cell.length_c   1.000
_cell.angle_alpha   90.00
_cell.angle_beta   90.00
_cell.angle_gamma   90.00
#
_symmetry.space_group_name_H-M   'P 1'
#
loop_
_entity.id
_entity.type
_entity.pdbx_description
1 polymer ?
#
loop_
_entity_poly.entity_id
_entity_poly.type
_entity_poly.pdbx_seq_one_letter_code
_entity_poly.pdbx_strand_id
1 'polypeptide(L)'
;MKKGITEYQAHDLKSGDRIFYKYLGNQTVNIGEFLAIVDSIKYIIENNYPDKIIYSDSITAITWIKNKKTSSNKRNNDLKKAEIFLRVMSYWVDDIEVVHWDNKNWGEIPSDFGNK
;
A
#
# COMPACT_ATOMS: atom_id res chain seq x y z
N MET A 1 -12.14 -6.56 -20.29
CA MET A 1 -11.68 -5.32 -19.62
C MET A 1 -12.39 -5.18 -18.28
N LYS A 2 -11.73 -5.53 -17.16
CA LYS A 2 -12.23 -5.24 -15.80
C LYS A 2 -12.23 -3.71 -15.57
N LYS A 3 -13.20 -3.00 -16.14
CA LYS A 3 -13.40 -1.57 -15.88
C LYS A 3 -14.08 -1.42 -14.53
N GLY A 4 -13.38 -0.90 -13.53
CA GLY A 4 -13.99 -0.37 -12.30
C GLY A 4 -13.94 -1.25 -11.05
N ILE A 5 -13.04 -2.23 -11.00
CA ILE A 5 -12.71 -2.93 -9.75
C ILE A 5 -11.31 -2.51 -9.31
N THR A 6 -11.22 -2.06 -8.06
CA THR A 6 -9.97 -1.82 -7.36
C THR A 6 -9.92 -2.75 -6.17
N GLU A 7 -8.87 -3.55 -6.12
CA GLU A 7 -8.58 -4.50 -5.06
C GLU A 7 -7.09 -4.45 -4.76
N TYR A 8 -6.70 -4.83 -3.56
CA TYR A 8 -5.29 -4.95 -3.17
C TYR A 8 -5.10 -6.08 -2.17
N GLN A 9 -3.89 -6.61 -2.12
CA GLN A 9 -3.48 -7.62 -1.15
C GLN A 9 -2.03 -7.38 -0.74
N ALA A 10 -1.65 -7.90 0.41
CA ALA A 10 -0.27 -7.92 0.87
C ALA A 10 0.16 -9.35 1.13
N HIS A 11 1.41 -9.66 0.81
CA HIS A 11 2.03 -10.95 1.05
C HIS A 11 3.29 -10.79 1.89
N ASP A 12 3.55 -11.77 2.73
CA ASP A 12 4.84 -11.97 3.38
C ASP A 12 5.84 -12.45 2.31
N LEU A 13 6.93 -11.72 2.08
CA LEU A 13 7.89 -12.09 1.04
C LEU A 13 8.71 -13.34 1.39
N LYS A 14 8.84 -13.69 2.68
CA LYS A 14 9.63 -14.84 3.13
C LYS A 14 8.81 -16.13 3.02
N SER A 15 7.56 -16.11 3.49
CA SER A 15 6.70 -17.30 3.45
C SER A 15 5.86 -17.41 2.18
N GLY A 16 5.62 -16.28 1.49
CA GLY A 16 4.68 -16.19 0.38
C GLY A 16 3.21 -16.07 0.82
N ASP A 17 2.93 -16.15 2.13
CA ASP A 17 1.57 -16.15 2.65
C ASP A 17 0.90 -14.81 2.40
N ARG A 18 -0.39 -14.86 2.04
CA ARG A 18 -1.20 -13.65 1.94
C ARG A 18 -1.57 -13.17 3.34
N ILE A 19 -1.10 -11.98 3.70
CA ILE A 19 -1.38 -11.32 4.97
C ILE A 19 -2.83 -10.81 4.99
N PHE A 20 -3.25 -10.11 3.94
CA PHE A 20 -4.62 -9.62 3.80
C PHE A 20 -5.00 -9.39 2.35
N TYR A 21 -6.31 -9.29 2.11
CA TYR A 21 -6.92 -8.90 0.85
C TYR A 21 -8.06 -7.91 1.12
N LYS A 22 -8.25 -6.93 0.23
CA LYS A 22 -9.34 -5.97 0.31
C LYS A 22 -9.89 -5.58 -1.06
N TYR A 23 -11.22 -5.54 -1.14
CA TYR A 23 -11.96 -5.02 -2.28
C TYR A 23 -12.45 -3.59 -1.99
N LEU A 24 -12.15 -2.65 -2.87
CA LEU A 24 -12.51 -1.22 -2.73
C LEU A 24 -13.61 -0.77 -3.70
N GLY A 25 -14.15 -1.68 -4.52
CA GLY A 25 -15.07 -1.32 -5.60
C GLY A 25 -14.40 -0.41 -6.63
N ASN A 26 -15.13 0.58 -7.14
CA ASN A 26 -14.61 1.46 -8.19
C ASN A 26 -13.77 2.61 -7.62
N GLN A 27 -12.45 2.42 -7.56
CA GLN A 27 -11.46 3.46 -7.25
C GLN A 27 -10.45 3.63 -8.39
N THR A 28 -9.54 4.59 -8.24
CA THR A 28 -8.38 4.66 -9.13
C THR A 28 -7.30 3.71 -8.62
N VAL A 29 -6.45 3.21 -9.52
CA VAL A 29 -5.31 2.33 -9.17
C VAL A 29 -4.45 2.95 -8.06
N ASN A 30 -4.04 4.21 -8.20
CA ASN A 30 -3.23 4.91 -7.19
C ASN A 30 -3.89 5.01 -5.80
N ILE A 31 -5.23 5.00 -5.72
CA ILE A 31 -5.94 4.97 -4.43
C ILE A 31 -5.79 3.59 -3.79
N GLY A 32 -5.98 2.53 -4.58
CA GLY A 32 -5.78 1.16 -4.11
C GLY A 32 -4.36 0.93 -3.62
N GLU A 33 -3.36 1.31 -4.43
CA GLU A 33 -1.93 1.16 -4.08
C GLU A 33 -1.55 1.93 -2.81
N PHE A 34 -2.02 3.17 -2.67
CA PHE A 34 -1.78 3.96 -1.45
C PHE A 34 -2.43 3.33 -0.22
N LEU A 35 -3.68 2.91 -0.31
CA LEU A 35 -4.38 2.27 0.80
C LEU A 35 -3.78 0.90 1.16
N ALA A 36 -3.21 0.19 0.18
CA ALA A 36 -2.46 -1.04 0.42
C ALA A 36 -1.25 -0.78 1.33
N ILE A 37 -0.43 0.23 1.01
CA ILE A 37 0.74 0.57 1.84
C ILE A 37 0.30 1.04 3.24
N VAL A 38 -0.76 1.85 3.34
CA VAL A 38 -1.27 2.33 4.64
C VAL A 38 -1.76 1.17 5.51
N ASP A 39 -2.48 0.20 4.96
CA ASP A 39 -2.94 -0.97 5.71
C ASP A 39 -1.76 -1.91 6.06
N SER A 40 -0.73 -2.02 5.21
CA SER A 40 0.53 -2.71 5.56
C SER A 40 1.26 -2.04 6.72
N ILE A 41 1.33 -0.71 6.75
CA ILE A 41 1.90 0.06 7.88
C ILE A 41 1.15 -0.24 9.18
N LYS A 42 -0.19 -0.22 9.14
CA LYS A 42 -1.01 -0.58 10.31
C LYS A 42 -0.74 -2.00 10.77
N TYR A 43 -0.68 -2.94 9.83
CA TYR A 43 -0.39 -4.33 10.14
C TYR A 43 0.95 -4.49 10.84
N ILE A 44 2.01 -3.82 10.36
CA ILE A 44 3.33 -3.83 11.00
C ILE A 44 3.26 -3.29 12.43
N ILE A 45 2.58 -2.16 12.64
CA ILE A 45 2.43 -1.52 13.97
C ILE A 45 1.62 -2.41 14.92
N GLU A 46 0.47 -2.91 14.49
CA GLU A 46 -0.46 -3.69 15.31
C GLU A 46 0.10 -5.06 15.71
N ASN A 47 0.93 -5.66 14.86
CA ASN A 47 1.49 -6.99 15.08
C ASN A 47 2.96 -6.96 15.53
N ASN A 48 3.54 -5.78 15.73
CA ASN A 48 4.97 -5.59 16.00
C ASN A 48 5.85 -6.40 15.05
N TYR A 49 5.54 -6.29 13.75
CA TYR A 49 6.15 -7.13 12.72
C TYR A 49 7.66 -6.80 12.59
N PRO A 50 8.56 -7.80 12.56
CA PRO A 50 9.99 -7.60 12.79
C PRO A 50 10.71 -6.92 11.62
N ASP A 51 10.41 -7.33 10.39
CA ASP A 51 10.97 -6.73 9.18
C ASP A 51 10.08 -5.55 8.80
N LYS A 52 10.35 -4.38 9.39
CA LYS A 52 9.59 -3.13 9.18
C LYS A 52 9.82 -2.53 7.78
N ILE A 53 9.71 -3.35 6.73
CA ILE A 53 9.98 -2.98 5.34
C ILE A 53 8.77 -3.37 4.49
N ILE A 54 8.25 -2.42 3.72
CA ILE A 54 7.16 -2.63 2.76
C ILE A 54 7.70 -2.40 1.36
N TYR A 55 7.46 -3.35 0.47
CA TYR A 55 7.76 -3.20 -0.96
C TYR A 55 6.51 -2.82 -1.74
N SER A 56 6.65 -1.87 -2.67
CA SER A 56 5.60 -1.52 -3.64
C SER A 56 6.21 -1.09 -4.97
N ASP A 57 5.62 -1.49 -6.08
CA ASP A 57 6.01 -1.03 -7.41
C ASP A 57 5.36 0.31 -7.79
N SER A 58 4.49 0.87 -6.94
CA SER A 58 3.86 2.18 -7.16
C SER A 58 4.66 3.34 -6.59
N ILE A 59 5.45 3.99 -7.45
CA ILE A 59 6.18 5.23 -7.10
C ILE A 59 5.21 6.32 -6.61
N THR A 60 4.00 6.40 -7.18
CA THR A 60 2.99 7.39 -6.76
C THR A 60 2.55 7.15 -5.32
N ALA A 61 2.20 5.91 -4.97
CA ALA A 61 1.78 5.57 -3.63
C ALA A 61 2.90 5.81 -2.61
N ILE A 62 4.13 5.38 -2.91
CA ILE A 62 5.31 5.63 -2.08
C ILE A 62 5.52 7.13 -1.85
N THR A 63 5.39 7.95 -2.90
CA THR A 63 5.51 9.41 -2.80
C THR A 63 4.43 10.00 -1.88
N TRP A 64 3.19 9.53 -1.97
CA TRP A 64 2.11 9.98 -1.09
C TRP A 64 2.32 9.57 0.37
N ILE A 65 2.91 8.40 0.63
CA ILE A 65 3.31 7.97 1.98
C ILE A 65 4.37 8.90 2.56
N LYS A 66 5.46 9.13 1.81
CA LYS A 66 6.55 10.04 2.21
C LYS A 66 6.05 11.45 2.52
N ASN A 67 5.12 11.96 1.69
CA ASN A 67 4.52 13.27 1.88
C ASN A 67 3.40 13.30 2.93
N LYS A 68 2.96 12.12 3.43
CA LYS A 68 1.79 11.95 4.30
C LYS A 68 0.54 12.67 3.76
N LYS A 69 0.42 12.70 2.43
CA LYS A 69 -0.57 13.48 1.67
C LYS A 69 -0.76 12.93 0.27
N THR A 70 -2.01 12.79 -0.15
CA THR A 70 -2.40 12.36 -1.49
C THR A 70 -2.62 13.55 -2.43
N SER A 71 -2.45 13.32 -3.74
CA SER A 71 -2.74 14.31 -4.80
C SER A 71 -3.98 13.94 -5.63
N SER A 72 -4.87 13.10 -5.08
CA SER A 72 -6.07 12.64 -5.77
C SER A 72 -7.18 13.69 -5.75
N ASN A 73 -7.84 13.90 -6.90
CA ASN A 73 -9.01 14.76 -7.02
C ASN A 73 -10.33 14.01 -6.71
N LYS A 74 -10.29 12.68 -6.52
CA LYS A 74 -11.49 11.89 -6.22
C LYS A 74 -11.81 12.00 -4.73
N ARG A 75 -13.03 12.43 -4.39
CA ARG A 75 -13.49 12.45 -3.00
C ARG A 75 -13.57 11.04 -2.45
N ASN A 76 -12.71 10.74 -1.47
CA ASN A 76 -12.65 9.44 -0.82
C ASN A 76 -12.34 9.64 0.67
N ASN A 77 -13.21 9.13 1.55
CA ASN A 77 -13.06 9.30 3.01
C ASN A 77 -11.92 8.47 3.57
N ASP A 78 -11.59 7.33 2.96
CA ASP A 78 -10.50 6.47 3.41
C ASP A 78 -9.15 7.11 3.15
N LEU A 79 -8.98 7.87 2.06
CA LEU A 79 -7.78 8.69 1.86
C LEU A 79 -7.60 9.71 2.98
N LYS A 80 -8.67 10.43 3.35
CA LYS A 80 -8.61 11.42 4.43
C LYS A 80 -8.22 10.78 5.77
N LYS A 81 -8.82 9.64 6.10
CA LYS A 81 -8.49 8.88 7.32
C LYS A 81 -7.04 8.40 7.29
N ALA A 82 -6.59 7.87 6.14
CA ALA A 82 -5.23 7.42 5.95
C ALA A 82 -4.20 8.54 6.12
N GLU A 83 -4.43 9.70 5.51
CA GLU A 83 -3.53 10.85 5.70
C GLU A 83 -3.47 11.34 7.15
N ILE A 84 -4.62 11.38 7.85
CA ILE A 84 -4.64 11.72 9.28
C ILE A 84 -3.84 10.70 10.08
N PHE A 85 -4.05 9.41 9.83
CA PHE A 85 -3.29 8.33 10.46
C PHE A 85 -1.78 8.50 10.25
N LEU A 86 -1.33 8.72 9.01
CA LEU A 86 0.10 8.88 8.70
C LEU A 86 0.75 10.06 9.44
N ARG A 87 -0.01 11.16 9.64
CA ARG A 87 0.47 12.34 10.38
C ARG A 87 0.50 12.10 11.89
N VAL A 88 -0.60 11.57 12.45
CA VAL A 88 -0.74 11.34 13.90
C VAL A 88 0.20 10.24 14.38
N MET A 89 0.40 9.19 13.58
CA MET A 89 1.26 8.05 13.92
C MET A 89 2.69 8.20 13.39
N SER A 90 3.10 9.41 12.99
CA SER A 90 4.37 9.67 12.30
C SER A 90 5.59 9.06 13.00
N TYR A 91 5.64 9.07 14.33
CA TYR A 91 6.71 8.43 15.11
C TYR A 91 6.93 6.96 14.75
N TRP A 92 5.85 6.18 14.60
CA TRP A 92 5.94 4.76 14.22
C TRP A 92 6.01 4.56 12.71
N VAL A 93 5.34 5.43 11.95
CA VAL A 93 5.32 5.36 10.47
C VAL A 93 6.71 5.62 9.90
N ASP A 94 7.45 6.58 10.46
CA ASP A 94 8.76 6.99 9.94
C ASP A 94 9.87 5.96 10.27
N ASP A 95 9.59 4.99 11.15
CA ASP A 95 10.44 3.84 11.46
C ASP A 95 10.21 2.65 10.51
N ILE A 96 9.21 2.75 9.61
CA ILE A 96 8.89 1.71 8.62
C ILE A 96 9.42 2.15 7.26
N GLU A 97 10.29 1.32 6.66
CA GLU A 97 10.85 1.58 5.35
C GLU A 97 9.83 1.21 4.25
N VAL A 98 9.62 2.10 3.29
CA VAL A 98 8.81 1.82 2.11
C VAL A 98 9.68 1.91 0.87
N VAL A 99 9.97 0.74 0.29
CA VAL A 99 10.95 0.53 -0.77
C VAL A 99 10.24 0.30 -2.11
N HIS A 100 10.81 0.86 -3.17
CA HIS A 100 10.32 0.60 -4.51
C HIS A 100 10.71 -0.81 -4.97
N TRP A 101 9.73 -1.59 -5.40
CA TRP A 101 9.96 -2.88 -6.04
C TRP A 101 10.32 -2.71 -7.51
N ASP A 102 11.54 -3.11 -7.87
CA ASP A 102 12.05 -3.01 -9.24
C ASP A 102 11.57 -4.18 -10.10
N ASN A 103 10.39 -4.01 -10.71
CA ASN A 103 9.78 -5.02 -11.59
C ASN A 103 10.71 -5.47 -12.74
N LYS A 104 11.66 -4.64 -13.19
CA LYS A 104 12.57 -4.99 -14.28
C LYS A 104 13.61 -6.02 -13.85
N ASN A 105 14.12 -5.90 -12.63
CA ASN A 105 15.20 -6.75 -12.12
C ASN A 105 14.69 -7.90 -11.25
N TRP A 106 13.53 -7.76 -10.60
CA TRP A 106 13.01 -8.72 -9.63
C TRP A 106 11.78 -9.49 -10.12
N GLY A 107 11.27 -9.16 -11.32
CA GLY A 107 10.01 -9.70 -11.83
C GLY A 107 8.80 -9.02 -11.20
N GLU A 108 7.60 -9.49 -11.55
CA GLU A 108 6.36 -8.93 -10.99
C GLU A 108 6.30 -9.11 -9.47
N ILE A 109 5.82 -8.08 -8.78
CA ILE A 109 5.66 -8.13 -7.33
C ILE A 109 4.71 -9.28 -6.93
N PRO A 110 5.01 -10.06 -5.87
CA PRO A 110 4.18 -11.22 -5.51
C PRO A 110 2.72 -10.91 -5.18
N SER A 111 2.40 -9.67 -4.84
CA SER A 111 1.03 -9.22 -4.57
C SER A 111 0.21 -8.90 -5.83
N ASP A 112 0.82 -8.92 -7.03
CA ASP A 112 0.12 -8.71 -8.30
C ASP A 112 -0.98 -9.77 -8.51
N PHE A 113 -2.08 -9.38 -9.16
CA PHE A 113 -3.21 -10.29 -9.41
C PHE A 113 -3.13 -11.02 -10.77
N GLY A 114 -2.10 -10.77 -11.58
CA GLY A 114 -1.91 -11.35 -12.91
C GLY A 114 -2.98 -10.94 -13.93
N ASN A 115 -3.75 -9.87 -13.65
CA ASN A 115 -4.88 -9.44 -14.49
C ASN A 115 -4.45 -8.52 -15.67
N LYS A 116 -3.29 -8.77 -16.28
CA LYS A 116 -2.77 -7.96 -17.40
C LYS A 116 -3.37 -8.37 -18.74
#